data_AF-A0A0K8Q2X5-F1
#
_entry.id   AF-A0A0K8Q2X5-F1
#
_cell.length_a   1.000
_cell.length_b   1.000
_cell.length_c   1.000
_cell.angle_alpha   90.00
_cell.angle_beta   90.00
_cell.angle_gamma   90.00
#
_symmetry.space_group_name_H-M   'P 1'
#
loop_
_entity.id
_entity.type
_entity.pdbx_description
1 polymer ?
#
loop_
_entity_poly.entity_id
_entity_poly.type
_entity_poly.pdbx_seq_one_letter_code
_entity_poly.pdbx_strand_id
1 'polypeptide(L)'
;MRYGTKPTIREVADQAGVSLTTVSYVLSGRHGGTTRISQPTQDRVRTAAEKLGYVANQAARGMRRGRTDLVAVAIGDLESDRDRAVATAAARILPQHGY
;
A
#
# COMPACT_ATOMS: atom_id res chain seq x y z
N MET A 1 -15.63 14.10 20.33
CA MET A 1 -14.18 13.83 20.19
C MET A 1 -14.00 12.73 19.15
N ARG A 2 -13.51 13.04 17.94
CA ARG A 2 -13.15 12.00 16.97
C ARG A 2 -11.78 11.46 17.34
N TYR A 3 -11.72 10.22 17.80
CA TYR A 3 -10.46 9.46 17.94
C TYR A 3 -9.73 9.55 16.60
N GLY A 4 -8.45 9.95 16.59
CA GLY A 4 -7.67 10.20 15.37
C GLY A 4 -7.86 9.10 14.33
N THR A 5 -8.80 9.31 13.41
CA THR A 5 -9.25 8.27 12.50
C THR A 5 -8.28 8.32 11.34
N LYS A 6 -7.57 7.21 11.10
CA LYS A 6 -6.66 7.12 9.95
C LYS A 6 -7.44 7.54 8.69
N PRO A 7 -6.86 8.40 7.85
CA PRO A 7 -7.50 8.86 6.63
C PRO A 7 -7.99 7.67 5.81
N THR A 8 -9.20 7.78 5.28
CA THR A 8 -9.82 6.73 4.47
C THR A 8 -9.69 7.03 2.99
N ILE A 9 -9.79 6.00 2.17
CA ILE A 9 -9.78 6.14 0.71
C ILE A 9 -10.97 6.98 0.18
N ARG A 10 -12.06 7.10 0.96
CA ARG A 10 -13.19 7.97 0.64
C ARG A 10 -12.81 9.44 0.80
N GLU A 11 -12.16 9.79 1.89
CA GLU A 11 -11.68 11.16 2.12
C GLU A 11 -10.66 11.58 1.04
N VAL A 12 -9.82 10.64 0.58
CA VAL A 12 -8.94 10.88 -0.58
C VAL A 12 -9.73 11.16 -1.85
N ALA A 13 -10.84 10.45 -2.09
CA ALA A 13 -11.69 10.64 -3.25
C ALA A 13 -12.39 12.01 -3.22
N ASP A 14 -12.92 12.39 -2.06
CA ASP A 14 -13.57 13.67 -1.83
C ASP A 14 -12.58 14.83 -2.03
N GLN A 15 -11.37 14.72 -1.44
CA GLN A 15 -10.31 15.72 -1.57
C GLN A 15 -9.77 15.84 -3.01
N ALA A 16 -9.71 14.74 -3.75
CA ALA A 16 -9.24 14.73 -5.13
C ALA A 16 -10.33 15.08 -6.17
N GLY A 17 -11.60 15.13 -5.75
CA GLY A 17 -12.75 15.42 -6.61
C GLY A 17 -13.00 14.34 -7.67
N VAL A 18 -12.83 13.07 -7.29
CA VAL A 18 -13.02 11.92 -8.21
C VAL A 18 -13.76 10.78 -7.52
N SER A 19 -14.23 9.79 -8.30
CA SER A 19 -14.88 8.62 -7.72
C SER A 19 -13.92 7.76 -6.90
N LEU A 20 -14.47 7.04 -5.91
CA LEU A 20 -13.74 6.04 -5.13
C LEU A 20 -13.03 5.00 -6.03
N THR A 21 -13.69 4.60 -7.12
CA THR A 21 -13.16 3.66 -8.11
C THR A 21 -11.95 4.23 -8.82
N THR A 22 -11.98 5.51 -9.19
CA THR A 22 -10.85 6.23 -9.78
C THR A 22 -9.65 6.24 -8.83
N VAL A 23 -9.87 6.61 -7.56
CA VAL A 23 -8.80 6.58 -6.54
C VAL A 23 -8.24 5.18 -6.38
N SER A 24 -9.11 4.17 -6.28
CA SER A 24 -8.70 2.78 -6.16
C SER A 24 -7.82 2.36 -7.35
N TYR A 25 -8.16 2.73 -8.59
CA TYR A 25 -7.36 2.39 -9.75
C TYR A 25 -6.00 3.10 -9.78
N VAL A 26 -5.98 4.40 -9.46
CA VAL A 26 -4.72 5.18 -9.37
C VAL A 26 -3.79 4.59 -8.31
N LEU A 27 -4.29 4.37 -7.09
CA LEU A 27 -3.48 3.86 -5.98
C LEU A 27 -3.11 2.37 -6.14
N SER A 28 -3.81 1.62 -6.99
CA SER A 28 -3.50 0.21 -7.28
C SER A 28 -2.55 0.03 -8.47
N GLY A 29 -2.16 1.12 -9.15
CA GLY A 29 -1.35 1.05 -10.38
C GLY A 29 -2.08 0.45 -11.59
N ARG A 30 -3.41 0.27 -11.51
CA ARG A 30 -4.24 -0.38 -12.55
C ARG A 30 -4.76 0.59 -13.62
N HIS A 31 -4.23 1.82 -13.65
CA HIS A 31 -4.63 2.89 -14.56
C HIS A 31 -4.12 2.73 -16.02
N GLY A 32 -3.47 1.60 -16.34
CA GLY A 32 -2.95 1.29 -17.68
C GLY A 32 -3.84 0.38 -18.55
N GLY A 33 -4.95 -0.16 -18.02
CA GLY A 33 -5.88 -1.03 -18.76
C GLY A 33 -7.01 -0.27 -19.49
N THR A 34 -8.22 -0.85 -19.54
CA THR A 34 -9.42 -0.30 -20.21
C THR A 34 -9.87 1.07 -19.70
N THR A 35 -9.39 1.50 -18.53
CA THR A 35 -9.67 2.82 -17.95
C THR A 35 -8.38 3.64 -17.94
N ARG A 36 -8.16 4.41 -19.00
CA ARG A 36 -7.08 5.41 -19.06
C ARG A 36 -7.45 6.59 -18.17
N ILE A 37 -6.77 6.74 -17.04
CA ILE A 37 -6.92 7.90 -16.16
C ILE A 37 -5.88 8.94 -16.58
N SER A 38 -6.31 10.18 -16.84
CA SER A 38 -5.40 11.25 -17.26
C SER A 38 -4.33 11.53 -16.21
N GLN A 39 -3.11 11.84 -16.64
CA GLN A 39 -2.00 12.16 -15.74
C GLN A 39 -2.35 13.24 -14.69
N PRO A 40 -3.02 14.36 -15.07
CA PRO A 40 -3.44 15.36 -14.09
C PRO A 40 -4.38 14.81 -13.01
N THR A 41 -5.21 13.81 -13.34
CA THR A 41 -6.08 13.17 -12.36
C THR A 41 -5.32 12.24 -11.44
N GLN A 42 -4.32 11.52 -11.96
CA GLN A 42 -3.43 10.69 -11.14
C GLN A 42 -2.68 11.56 -10.12
N ASP A 43 -2.15 12.70 -10.57
CA ASP A 43 -1.38 13.62 -9.73
C ASP A 43 -2.24 14.25 -8.63
N ARG A 44 -3.50 14.64 -8.94
CA ARG A 44 -4.47 15.12 -7.94
C ARG A 44 -4.74 14.08 -6.86
N VAL A 45 -4.97 12.82 -7.25
CA VAL A 45 -5.22 11.73 -6.30
C VAL A 45 -4.01 11.46 -5.41
N ARG A 46 -2.80 11.43 -6.00
CA ARG A 46 -1.56 11.22 -5.25
C ARG A 46 -1.32 12.36 -4.25
N THR A 47 -1.49 13.60 -4.69
CA THR A 47 -1.36 14.79 -3.85
C THR A 47 -2.37 14.79 -2.71
N ALA A 48 -3.63 14.41 -2.98
CA ALA A 48 -4.66 14.31 -1.95
C ALA A 48 -4.34 13.23 -0.92
N ALA A 49 -3.87 12.06 -1.36
CA ALA A 49 -3.44 10.98 -0.47
C ALA A 49 -2.27 11.41 0.42
N GLU A 50 -1.26 12.08 -0.15
CA GLU A 50 -0.09 12.59 0.59
C GLU A 50 -0.49 13.66 1.61
N LYS A 51 -1.31 14.64 1.22
CA LYS A 51 -1.79 15.72 2.12
C LYS A 51 -2.58 15.17 3.30
N LEU A 52 -3.38 14.13 3.07
CA LEU A 52 -4.14 13.48 4.13
C LEU A 52 -3.28 12.55 4.97
N GLY A 53 -2.09 12.14 4.52
CA GLY A 53 -1.31 11.09 5.16
C GLY A 53 -1.95 9.71 4.98
N TYR A 54 -2.68 9.50 3.88
CA TYR A 54 -3.32 8.22 3.58
C TYR A 54 -2.26 7.16 3.25
N VAL A 55 -2.18 6.13 4.10
CA VAL A 55 -1.39 4.93 3.84
C VAL A 55 -2.35 3.79 3.51
N ALA A 56 -2.15 3.16 2.35
CA ALA A 56 -2.99 2.05 1.93
C ALA A 56 -2.94 0.91 2.95
N ASN A 57 -4.11 0.48 3.43
CA ASN A 57 -4.19 -0.63 4.36
C ASN A 57 -3.87 -1.95 3.64
N GLN A 58 -2.65 -2.46 3.84
CA GLN A 58 -2.17 -3.70 3.23
C GLN A 58 -2.98 -4.92 3.68
N ALA A 59 -3.50 -4.95 4.91
CA ALA A 59 -4.39 -6.02 5.37
C ALA A 59 -5.71 -6.03 4.58
N ALA A 60 -6.29 -4.85 4.32
CA ALA A 60 -7.49 -4.74 3.48
C ALA A 60 -7.24 -5.14 2.01
N ARG A 61 -6.03 -4.87 1.49
CA ARG A 61 -5.61 -5.37 0.17
C ARG A 61 -5.47 -6.88 0.15
N GLY A 62 -4.88 -7.46 1.19
CA GLY A 62 -4.71 -8.91 1.34
C GLY A 62 -6.03 -9.66 1.41
N MET A 63 -6.99 -9.14 2.19
CA MET A 63 -8.35 -9.71 2.28
C MET A 63 -9.07 -9.73 0.92
N ARG A 64 -8.98 -8.65 0.13
CA ARG A 64 -9.58 -8.62 -1.22
C ARG A 64 -8.92 -9.58 -2.21
N ARG A 65 -7.62 -9.85 -2.05
CA ARG A 65 -6.86 -10.76 -2.93
C ARG A 65 -6.91 -12.21 -2.48
N GLY A 66 -7.37 -12.50 -1.26
CA GLY A 66 -7.28 -13.83 -0.64
C GLY A 66 -5.85 -14.24 -0.28
N ARG A 67 -4.89 -13.32 -0.39
CA ARG A 67 -3.46 -13.54 -0.08
C ARG A 67 -2.84 -12.24 0.42
N THR A 68 -2.07 -12.31 1.49
CA THR A 68 -1.21 -11.22 1.95
C THR A 68 0.18 -11.36 1.32
N ASP A 69 0.75 -10.26 0.86
CA ASP A 69 2.16 -10.19 0.44
C ASP A 69 3.05 -9.96 1.68
N LEU A 70 2.78 -10.67 2.78
CA LEU A 70 3.51 -10.57 4.06
C LEU A 70 4.20 -11.89 4.34
N VAL A 71 5.50 -11.84 4.63
CA VAL A 71 6.30 -13.01 4.99
C VAL A 71 6.72 -12.90 6.45
N ALA A 72 6.32 -13.89 7.26
CA ALA A 72 6.78 -14.02 8.63
C ALA A 72 8.05 -14.86 8.67
N VAL A 73 9.11 -14.34 9.31
CA VAL A 73 10.39 -15.03 9.49
C VAL A 73 10.51 -15.40 10.97
N ALA A 74 10.59 -16.69 11.27
CA ALA A 74 10.87 -17.20 12.61
C ALA A 74 12.36 -17.54 12.72
N ILE A 75 13.06 -16.86 13.63
CA ILE A 75 14.45 -17.12 13.97
C ILE A 75 14.56 -17.55 15.43
N GLY A 76 15.61 -18.31 15.75
CA GLY A 76 15.83 -18.84 17.09
C GLY A 76 16.42 -17.81 18.04
N ASP A 77 17.31 -16.95 17.54
CA ASP A 77 17.98 -15.90 18.33
C ASP A 77 18.34 -14.69 17.46
N LEU A 78 17.97 -13.48 17.93
CA LEU A 78 18.27 -12.22 17.26
C LEU A 78 19.74 -11.81 17.35
N GLU A 79 20.49 -12.32 18.31
CA GLU A 79 21.92 -12.02 18.49
C GLU A 79 22.81 -12.97 17.69
N SER A 80 22.27 -14.10 17.21
CA SER A 80 23.01 -15.05 16.40
C SER A 80 23.34 -14.49 15.01
N ASP A 81 24.62 -14.49 14.66
CA ASP A 81 25.11 -14.04 13.35
C ASP A 81 24.43 -14.77 12.17
N ARG A 82 24.17 -16.07 12.33
CA ARG A 82 23.48 -16.88 11.31
C ARG A 82 22.05 -16.39 11.08
N ASP A 83 21.30 -16.23 12.16
CA ASP A 83 19.89 -15.85 12.10
C ASP A 83 19.74 -14.39 11.61
N ARG A 84 20.66 -13.51 12.00
CA ARG A 84 20.78 -12.14 11.45
C ARG A 84 21.10 -12.15 9.96
N ALA A 85 22.00 -13.00 9.50
CA ALA A 85 22.35 -13.12 8.09
C ALA A 85 21.12 -13.58 7.26
N VAL A 86 20.36 -14.54 7.76
CA VAL A 86 19.12 -15.02 7.12
C VAL A 86 18.07 -13.90 7.07
N ALA A 87 17.81 -13.21 8.20
CA ALA A 87 16.84 -12.12 8.25
C ALA A 87 17.22 -10.98 7.27
N THR A 88 18.50 -10.64 7.21
CA THR A 88 19.02 -9.60 6.30
C THR A 88 18.88 -10.02 4.83
N ALA A 89 19.21 -11.26 4.50
CA ALA A 89 19.06 -11.78 3.14
C ALA A 89 17.58 -11.80 2.73
N ALA A 90 16.69 -12.25 3.61
CA ALA A 90 15.24 -12.26 3.37
C ALA A 90 14.70 -10.84 3.12
N ALA A 91 15.03 -9.88 4.00
CA ALA A 91 14.61 -8.48 3.85
C ALA A 91 15.10 -7.83 2.55
N ARG A 92 16.24 -8.29 2.00
CA ARG A 92 16.77 -7.80 0.72
C ARG A 92 16.11 -8.43 -0.49
N ILE A 93 15.81 -9.73 -0.43
CA ILE A 93 15.36 -10.53 -1.58
C ILE A 93 13.84 -10.46 -1.75
N LEU A 94 13.07 -10.52 -0.66
CA LEU A 94 11.60 -10.59 -0.70
C LEU A 94 10.94 -9.40 -1.44
N PRO A 95 11.39 -8.14 -1.26
CA PRO A 95 10.84 -7.01 -2.03
C PRO A 95 11.01 -7.14 -3.53
N GLN A 96 12.07 -7.82 -3.99
CA GLN A 96 12.33 -8.05 -5.41
C GLN A 96 11.34 -9.04 -6.03
N HIS A 97 10.66 -9.83 -5.21
CA HIS A 97 9.64 -10.80 -5.61
C HIS A 97 8.21 -10.38 -5.24
N GLY A 98 8.02 -9.13 -4.81
CA GLY A 98 6.71 -8.57 -4.47
C GLY A 98 6.17 -9.01 -3.10
N TYR A 99 7.07 -9.28 -2.15
CA TYR A 99 6.78 -9.55 -0.75
C TYR A 99 7.41 -8.50 0.18
#